data_AF-A0A7V7VQM3-F1
#
_entry.id   AF-A0A7V7VQM3-F1
#
_cell.length_a   1.000
_cell.length_b   1.000
_cell.length_c   1.000
_cell.angle_alpha   90.00
_cell.angle_beta   90.00
_cell.angle_gamma   90.00
#
_symmetry.space_group_name_H-M   'P 1'
#
loop_
_entity.id
_entity.type
_entity.pdbx_description
1 polymer ?
#
loop_
_entity_poly.entity_id
_entity_poly.type
_entity_poly.pdbx_seq_one_letter_code
_entity_poly.pdbx_strand_id
1 'polypeptide(L)'
;MLKRIGMSDDPASPQMVFPGHTRLVKSYPVIRNGERALVPISLCTPRELSDHILLLRKQAKGCENHAAELEDYVANKISLEEAQALNEHSEPAEVEPA
;
A
#
# COMPACT_ATOMS: atom_id res chain seq x y z
N MET A 1 -39.72 -1.87 18.73
CA MET A 1 -38.72 -0.88 18.28
C MET A 1 -37.36 -1.56 18.21
N LEU A 2 -36.82 -1.80 17.01
CA LEU A 2 -35.47 -2.35 16.85
C LEU A 2 -34.44 -1.27 17.20
N LYS A 3 -33.72 -1.45 18.32
CA LYS A 3 -32.57 -0.61 18.67
C LYS A 3 -31.45 -0.89 17.66
N ARG A 4 -31.15 0.08 16.80
CA ARG A 4 -29.92 0.09 15.99
C ARG A 4 -28.74 0.26 16.95
N ILE A 5 -28.06 -0.84 17.24
CA ILE A 5 -26.79 -0.85 17.96
C ILE A 5 -25.70 -0.43 16.99
N GLY A 6 -24.92 0.61 17.34
CA GLY A 6 -23.63 0.86 16.70
C GLY A 6 -23.33 2.28 16.19
N MET A 7 -24.00 3.33 16.66
CA MET A 7 -23.57 4.70 16.39
C MET A 7 -23.15 5.34 17.71
N SER A 8 -21.84 5.36 17.96
CA SER A 8 -21.23 6.14 19.04
C SER A 8 -21.20 7.60 18.59
N ASP A 9 -21.75 8.52 19.39
CA ASP A 9 -21.72 9.98 19.17
C ASP A 9 -20.32 10.60 19.39
N ASP A 10 -19.26 9.82 19.23
CA ASP A 10 -17.87 10.25 19.39
C ASP A 10 -17.40 10.82 18.03
N PRO A 11 -16.91 12.07 17.93
CA PRO A 11 -16.53 12.71 16.67
C PRO A 11 -15.20 12.16 16.11
N ALA A 12 -14.95 10.85 16.25
CA ALA A 12 -13.85 10.18 15.62
C ALA A 12 -14.15 9.98 14.14
N SER A 13 -13.31 10.55 13.26
CA SER A 13 -13.39 10.42 11.81
C SER A 13 -13.67 8.98 11.36
N PRO A 14 -14.49 8.77 10.30
CA PRO A 14 -14.89 7.45 9.83
C PRO A 14 -13.63 6.62 9.53
N GLN A 15 -13.40 5.55 10.29
CA GLN A 15 -12.09 4.92 10.33
C GLN A 15 -11.79 4.14 9.05
N MET A 16 -11.08 4.81 8.14
CA MET A 16 -10.17 4.22 7.17
C MET A 16 -8.83 4.85 7.44
N VAL A 17 -7.82 4.09 7.83
CA VAL A 17 -6.47 4.54 7.47
C VAL A 17 -5.53 3.32 7.42
N PHE A 18 -4.70 3.28 6.38
CA PHE A 18 -3.42 2.57 6.15
C PHE A 18 -2.78 3.42 5.05
N PRO A 19 -1.63 4.08 5.29
CA PRO A 19 -0.32 3.43 5.47
C PRO A 19 0.62 4.25 6.37
N GLY A 20 0.91 3.83 7.59
CA GLY A 20 1.19 4.84 8.63
C GLY A 20 0.04 4.84 9.61
N HIS A 21 0.06 3.77 10.40
CA HIS A 21 -1.00 3.45 11.36
C HIS A 21 -0.41 3.43 12.74
N THR A 22 -0.78 4.42 13.54
CA THR A 22 -0.23 4.68 14.87
C THR A 22 -1.12 4.19 16.00
N ARG A 23 -2.23 3.52 15.69
CA ARG A 23 -3.23 3.03 16.66
C ARG A 23 -3.90 1.76 16.16
N LEU A 24 -4.53 1.04 17.08
CA LEU A 24 -5.40 -0.10 16.75
C LEU A 24 -6.64 0.36 15.96
N VAL A 25 -7.04 -0.46 15.00
CA VAL A 25 -8.27 -0.26 14.25
C VAL A 25 -9.45 -0.75 15.10
N LYS A 26 -10.57 -0.01 15.09
CA LYS A 26 -11.75 -0.36 15.90
C LYS A 26 -12.38 -1.69 15.50
N SER A 27 -12.20 -2.12 14.26
CA SER A 27 -12.75 -3.37 13.74
C SER A 27 -11.83 -4.00 12.70
N TYR A 28 -11.78 -5.33 12.69
CA TYR A 28 -10.96 -6.11 11.77
C TYR A 28 -11.83 -6.98 10.86
N PRO A 29 -11.44 -7.15 9.58
CA PRO A 29 -12.07 -8.12 8.70
C PRO A 29 -11.69 -9.53 9.15
N VAL A 30 -12.68 -10.37 9.35
CA VAL A 30 -12.55 -11.75 9.85
C VAL A 30 -13.40 -12.68 8.98
N ILE A 31 -12.95 -13.92 8.80
CA ILE A 31 -13.72 -14.97 8.14
C ILE A 31 -14.33 -15.89 9.21
N ARG A 32 -15.67 -15.99 9.25
CA ARG A 32 -16.41 -16.91 10.13
C ARG A 32 -17.40 -17.68 9.27
N ASN A 33 -17.44 -19.02 9.42
CA ASN A 33 -18.34 -19.89 8.66
C ASN A 33 -18.23 -19.70 7.13
N GLY A 34 -17.05 -19.35 6.62
CA GLY A 34 -16.82 -19.08 5.20
C GLY A 34 -17.21 -17.67 4.73
N GLU A 35 -17.84 -16.86 5.58
CA GLU A 35 -18.26 -15.49 5.26
C GLU A 35 -17.28 -14.46 5.83
N ARG A 36 -17.07 -13.36 5.10
CA ARG A 36 -16.27 -12.22 5.56
C ARG A 36 -17.16 -11.24 6.32
N ALA A 37 -16.79 -10.96 7.57
CA ALA A 37 -17.47 -9.99 8.41
C ALA A 37 -16.47 -8.96 8.95
N LEU A 38 -16.95 -7.73 9.16
CA LEU A 38 -16.19 -6.70 9.87
C LEU A 38 -16.56 -6.78 11.36
N VAL A 39 -15.61 -7.19 12.19
CA VAL A 39 -15.86 -7.50 13.61
C VAL A 39 -15.15 -6.47 14.50
N PRO A 40 -15.81 -5.85 15.48
CA PRO A 40 -15.15 -4.98 16.47
C PRO A 40 -14.00 -5.71 17.17
N ILE A 41 -12.89 -5.01 17.44
CA ILE A 41 -11.69 -5.62 18.05
C ILE A 41 -11.99 -6.35 19.37
N SER A 42 -12.94 -5.82 20.16
CA SER A 42 -13.38 -6.43 21.42
C SER A 42 -14.14 -7.75 21.25
N LEU A 43 -14.61 -8.05 20.04
CA LEU A 43 -15.34 -9.28 19.67
C LEU A 43 -14.51 -10.22 18.78
N CYS A 44 -13.27 -9.84 18.46
CA CYS A 44 -12.33 -10.72 17.80
C CYS A 44 -11.71 -11.69 18.81
N THR A 45 -11.55 -12.94 18.39
CA THR A 45 -10.81 -13.94 19.17
C THR A 45 -9.30 -13.68 19.08
N PRO A 46 -8.50 -14.14 20.06
CA PRO A 46 -7.03 -14.02 20.01
C PRO A 46 -6.41 -14.65 18.75
N ARG A 47 -7.01 -15.75 18.26
CA ARG A 47 -6.57 -16.41 17.04
C ARG A 47 -6.81 -15.55 15.80
N GLU A 48 -8.00 -14.97 15.66
CA GLU A 48 -8.33 -14.07 14.54
C GLU A 48 -7.41 -12.83 14.50
N LEU A 49 -7.07 -12.26 15.66
CA LEU A 49 -6.11 -11.15 15.74
C LEU A 49 -4.69 -11.60 15.40
N SER A 50 -4.29 -12.79 15.83
CA SER A 50 -2.97 -13.36 15.51
C SER A 50 -2.81 -13.61 14.00
N ASP A 51 -3.83 -14.15 13.35
CA ASP A 51 -3.86 -14.32 11.90
C ASP A 51 -3.75 -12.97 11.18
N HIS A 52 -4.42 -11.93 11.70
CA HIS A 52 -4.32 -10.58 11.16
C HIS A 52 -2.93 -9.95 11.35
N ILE A 53 -2.26 -10.19 12.49
CA ILE A 53 -0.87 -9.76 12.71
C ILE A 53 0.07 -10.38 11.67
N LEU A 54 -0.08 -11.68 11.40
CA LEU A 54 0.73 -12.37 10.39
C LEU A 54 0.49 -11.80 8.99
N LEU A 55 -0.77 -11.50 8.65
CA LEU A 55 -1.12 -10.86 7.38
C LEU A 55 -0.46 -9.49 7.24
N LEU A 56 -0.55 -8.63 8.25
CA LEU A 56 0.04 -7.28 8.22
C LEU A 56 1.56 -7.33 8.04
N ARG A 57 2.25 -8.26 8.73
CA ARG A 57 3.70 -8.46 8.55
C ARG A 57 4.06 -8.89 7.13
N LYS A 58 3.28 -9.82 6.56
CA LYS A 58 3.46 -10.25 5.17
C LYS A 58 3.26 -9.09 4.19
N GLN A 59 2.24 -8.26 4.42
CA GLN A 59 1.98 -7.08 3.59
C GLN A 59 3.10 -6.05 3.70
N ALA A 60 3.59 -5.76 4.91
CA ALA A 60 4.72 -4.85 5.10
C ALA A 60 5.94 -5.28 4.28
N LYS A 61 6.28 -6.58 4.32
CA LYS A 61 7.39 -7.10 3.54
C LYS A 61 7.14 -7.01 2.03
N GLY A 62 5.92 -7.26 1.58
CA GLY A 62 5.52 -7.08 0.19
C GLY A 62 5.69 -5.64 -0.29
N CYS A 63 5.33 -4.66 0.55
CA CYS A 63 5.50 -3.23 0.25
C CYS A 63 6.98 -2.84 0.15
N GLU A 64 7.85 -3.33 1.05
CA GLU A 64 9.30 -3.08 0.98
C GLU A 64 9.89 -3.62 -0.33
N ASN A 65 9.55 -4.86 -0.69
CA ASN A 65 10.07 -5.47 -1.91
C ASN A 65 9.61 -4.69 -3.15
N HIS A 66 8.35 -4.28 -3.19
CA HIS A 66 7.82 -3.52 -4.33
C HIS A 66 8.43 -2.11 -4.43
N ALA A 67 8.75 -1.47 -3.29
CA ALA A 67 9.47 -0.20 -3.30
C ALA A 67 10.86 -0.33 -3.92
N ALA A 68 11.62 -1.39 -3.57
CA ALA A 68 12.93 -1.65 -4.18
C ALA A 68 12.82 -1.89 -5.70
N GLU A 69 11.82 -2.66 -6.15
CA GLU A 69 11.57 -2.86 -7.60
C GLU A 69 11.28 -1.54 -8.32
N LEU A 70 10.55 -0.62 -7.68
CA LEU A 70 10.26 0.70 -8.24
C LEU A 70 11.51 1.60 -8.29
N GLU A 71 12.38 1.54 -7.28
CA GLU A 71 13.66 2.24 -7.26
C GLU A 71 14.54 1.79 -8.44
N ASP A 72 14.68 0.47 -8.63
CA ASP A 72 15.42 -0.11 -9.75
C ASP A 72 14.83 0.30 -11.11
N TYR A 73 13.50 0.27 -11.23
CA TYR A 73 12.82 0.68 -12.44
C TYR A 73 13.07 2.16 -12.79
N VAL A 74 13.00 3.05 -11.78
CA VAL A 74 13.27 4.48 -11.97
C VAL A 74 14.72 4.72 -12.35
N ALA A 75 15.68 4.07 -11.70
CA ALA A 75 17.09 4.20 -12.02
C ALA A 75 17.40 3.78 -13.46
N ASN A 76 16.84 2.65 -13.90
CA ASN A 76 16.99 2.18 -15.28
C ASN A 76 16.32 3.12 -16.29
N LYS A 77 15.16 3.69 -15.95
CA LYS A 77 14.49 4.64 -16.82
C LYS A 77 15.30 5.92 -17.02
N ILE A 78 15.85 6.48 -15.94
CA ILE A 78 16.71 7.67 -16.00
C ILE A 78 17.95 7.39 -16.84
N SER A 79 18.60 6.24 -16.62
CA SER A 79 19.78 5.85 -17.41
C SER A 79 19.49 5.72 -18.92
N LEU A 80 18.31 5.22 -19.29
CA LEU A 80 17.87 5.16 -20.68
C LEU A 80 17.61 6.55 -21.27
N GLU A 81 16.99 7.44 -20.51
CA GLU A 81 16.75 8.84 -20.91
C GLU A 81 18.08 9.60 -21.10
N GLU A 82 19.05 9.41 -20.20
CA GLU A 82 20.40 9.99 -20.32
C GLU A 82 21.17 9.47 -21.54
N ALA A 83 21.07 8.16 -21.83
CA ALA A 83 21.71 7.56 -23.01
C ALA A 83 21.07 8.03 -24.33
N GLN A 84 19.77 8.33 -24.34
CA GLN A 84 19.08 8.90 -25.50
C GLN A 84 19.48 10.36 -25.72
N ALA A 85 19.54 11.18 -24.66
CA ALA A 85 19.95 12.58 -24.75
C ALA A 85 21.39 12.75 -25.27
N LEU A 86 22.31 11.86 -24.90
CA LEU A 86 23.69 11.87 -25.40
C LEU A 86 23.80 11.49 -26.88
N ASN A 87 22.93 10.61 -27.38
CA ASN A 87 22.90 10.25 -28.80
C ASN A 87 22.30 11.37 -29.66
N GLU A 88 21.27 12.08 -29.19
CA GLU A 88 20.68 13.22 -29.90
C GLU A 88 21.63 14.42 -30.01
N HIS A 89 22.55 14.59 -29.05
CA HIS A 89 23.56 15.66 -29.10
C HIS A 89 24.84 15.28 -29.87
N SER A 90 24.90 14.06 -30.40
CA SER A 90 26.04 13.55 -31.18
C SER A 90 25.77 13.47 -32.68
N GLU A 91 24.63 13.98 -33.19
CA GLU A 91 24.42 14.08 -34.63
C GLU A 91 25.47 15.04 -35.24
N PRO A 92 26.31 14.56 -36.18
CA PRO A 92 27.35 15.39 -36.77
C PRO A 92 26.69 16.42 -37.68
N ALA A 93 27.05 17.68 -37.49
CA ALA A 93 26.87 18.72 -38.50
C ALA A 93 27.47 18.20 -39.82
N GLU A 94 26.62 17.94 -40.82
CA GLU A 94 27.05 17.66 -42.18
C GLU A 94 27.87 18.86 -42.67
N VAL A 95 29.18 18.70 -42.64
CA VAL A 95 30.14 19.60 -43.28
C VAL A 95 30.05 19.29 -44.77
N GLU A 96 29.32 20.11 -45.53
CA GLU A 96 29.48 20.14 -47.00
C GLU A 96 30.89 20.65 -47.33
N PRO A 97 31.69 19.92 -48.13
CA PRO A 97 32.88 20.48 -48.74
C PRO A 97 32.61 20.90 -50.20
N ALA A 98 32.88 22.19 -50.44
CA ALA A 98 33.40 22.87 -51.64
C ALA A 98 32.76 22.63 -53.02
#